data_AF-E3M8A9-F1
#
_entry.id   AF-E3M8A9-F1
#
_cell.length_a   1.000
_cell.length_b   1.000
_cell.length_c   1.000
_cell.angle_alpha   90.00
_cell.angle_beta   90.00
_cell.angle_gamma   90.00
#
_symmetry.space_group_name_H-M   'P 1'
#
loop_
_entity.id
_entity.type
_entity.pdbx_description
1 polymer ?
#
loop_
_entity_poly.entity_id
_entity_poly.type
_entity_poly.pdbx_seq_one_letter_code
_entity_poly.pdbx_strand_id
1 'polypeptide(L)'
;MTTQLHEGIDESEEVTVLRDIKPLQLQIVIVCGTMARQLDAARLLVPLIDTFVQLLQSSQIDDEFVVQLLYVFLQLLKHKELSARLMTQDSALGAHMIDLMHDANAAVREVCDNALLIMGEHSEDWAKRIAGERFKWHNAQWLEMVERDDHEFAPYDDEDFGADFNFDTFDNDFDINEKLF
;
A
#
# COMPACT_ATOMS: atom_id res chain seq x y z
N MET A 1 -14.34 -29.32 -55.03
CA MET A 1 -13.35 -28.26 -54.77
C MET A 1 -14.00 -27.27 -53.83
N THR A 2 -13.83 -27.48 -52.53
CA THR A 2 -14.38 -26.61 -51.48
C THR A 2 -13.18 -26.24 -50.63
N THR A 3 -12.64 -25.06 -50.90
CA THR A 3 -11.49 -24.51 -50.19
C THR A 3 -11.98 -24.04 -48.82
N GLN A 4 -11.70 -24.83 -47.78
CA GLN A 4 -11.84 -24.35 -46.41
C GLN A 4 -10.62 -23.47 -46.11
N LEU A 5 -10.84 -22.16 -46.01
CA LEU A 5 -9.89 -21.24 -45.40
C LEU A 5 -10.00 -21.44 -43.89
N HIS A 6 -9.04 -22.18 -43.33
CA HIS A 6 -8.80 -22.21 -41.90
C HIS A 6 -7.99 -20.94 -41.58
N GLU A 7 -8.68 -19.84 -41.30
CA GLU A 7 -8.07 -18.68 -40.62
C GLU A 7 -7.81 -19.06 -39.16
N GLY A 8 -6.73 -19.80 -38.93
CA GLY A 8 -6.09 -19.84 -37.63
C GLY A 8 -5.34 -18.53 -37.49
N ILE A 9 -5.92 -17.56 -36.78
CA ILE A 9 -5.17 -16.40 -36.29
C ILE A 9 -4.07 -16.96 -35.37
N ASP A 10 -2.82 -16.71 -35.74
CA ASP A 10 -1.64 -17.20 -35.03
C ASP A 10 -1.54 -16.46 -33.69
N GLU A 11 -2.04 -17.08 -32.61
CA GLU A 11 -1.95 -16.57 -31.23
C GLU A 11 -0.50 -16.21 -30.86
N SER A 12 0.50 -16.80 -31.52
CA SER A 12 1.91 -16.49 -31.28
C SER A 12 2.33 -15.12 -31.82
N GLU A 13 1.74 -14.67 -32.92
CA GLU A 13 2.05 -13.37 -33.53
C GLU A 13 1.43 -12.23 -32.71
N GLU A 14 0.18 -12.41 -32.26
CA GLU A 14 -0.51 -11.45 -31.39
C GLU A 14 0.17 -11.33 -30.02
N VAL A 15 0.56 -12.45 -29.40
CA VAL A 15 1.32 -12.45 -28.12
C VAL A 15 2.69 -11.78 -28.27
N THR A 16 3.34 -11.89 -29.43
CA THR A 16 4.64 -11.26 -29.69
C THR A 16 4.48 -9.75 -29.86
N VAL A 17 3.50 -9.30 -30.65
CA VAL A 17 3.18 -7.88 -30.83
C VAL A 17 2.79 -7.23 -29.49
N LEU A 18 1.98 -7.90 -28.67
CA LEU A 18 1.60 -7.40 -27.35
C LEU A 18 2.78 -7.29 -26.38
N ARG A 19 3.80 -8.16 -26.50
CA ARG A 19 5.05 -8.05 -25.71
C ARG A 19 5.88 -6.83 -26.15
N ASP A 20 5.92 -6.54 -27.45
CA ASP A 20 6.72 -5.45 -28.00
C ASP A 20 6.09 -4.06 -27.78
N ILE A 21 4.77 -3.98 -27.55
CA ILE A 21 4.07 -2.72 -27.29
C ILE A 21 4.23 -2.25 -25.83
N LYS A 22 4.43 -3.17 -24.86
CA LYS A 22 4.57 -2.83 -23.44
C LYS A 22 5.67 -1.80 -23.16
N PRO A 23 6.89 -1.91 -23.73
CA PRO A 23 7.90 -0.87 -23.61
C PRO A 23 7.42 0.51 -24.08
N LEU A 24 6.68 0.58 -25.20
CA LEU A 24 6.17 1.85 -25.72
C LEU A 24 5.10 2.45 -24.83
N GLN A 25 4.19 1.64 -24.28
CA GLN A 25 3.15 2.10 -23.36
C GLN A 25 3.76 2.74 -22.11
N LEU A 26 4.76 2.11 -21.51
CA LEU A 26 5.46 2.67 -20.35
C LEU A 26 6.12 4.01 -20.68
N GLN A 27 6.78 4.12 -21.84
CA GLN A 27 7.39 5.39 -22.28
C GLN A 27 6.33 6.49 -22.44
N ILE A 28 5.14 6.18 -22.96
CA ILE A 28 4.04 7.14 -23.07
C ILE A 28 3.60 7.62 -21.68
N VAL A 29 3.45 6.71 -20.70
CA VAL A 29 3.09 7.08 -19.33
C VAL A 29 4.15 7.98 -18.69
N ILE A 30 5.43 7.67 -18.88
CA ILE A 30 6.56 8.50 -18.39
C ILE A 30 6.51 9.91 -19.01
N VAL A 31 6.24 10.00 -20.31
CA VAL A 31 6.09 11.29 -21.01
C VAL A 31 4.89 12.06 -20.46
N CYS A 32 3.74 11.40 -20.23
CA CYS A 32 2.59 12.01 -19.58
C CYS A 32 2.93 12.54 -18.18
N GLY A 33 3.69 11.77 -17.37
CA GLY A 33 4.13 12.20 -16.04
C GLY A 33 5.03 13.43 -16.11
N THR A 34 5.90 13.50 -17.11
CA THR A 34 6.78 14.66 -17.35
C THR A 34 5.97 15.88 -17.80
N MET A 35 5.02 15.69 -18.72
CA MET A 35 4.10 16.74 -19.19
C MET A 35 3.24 17.30 -18.04
N ALA A 36 2.74 16.43 -17.17
CA ALA A 36 1.91 16.81 -16.03
C ALA A 36 2.61 17.77 -15.05
N ARG A 37 3.93 17.93 -15.11
CA ARG A 37 4.65 18.95 -14.30
C ARG A 37 4.30 20.38 -14.68
N GLN A 38 3.88 20.63 -15.93
CA GLN A 38 3.49 21.95 -16.43
C GLN A 38 1.96 22.03 -16.48
N LEU A 39 1.37 23.08 -15.90
CA LEU A 39 -0.09 23.20 -15.78
C LEU A 39 -0.81 23.13 -17.14
N ASP A 40 -0.29 23.81 -18.16
CA ASP A 40 -0.91 23.82 -19.49
C ASP A 40 -0.91 22.45 -20.16
N ALA A 41 0.17 21.68 -20.02
CA ALA A 41 0.24 20.32 -20.52
C ALA A 41 -0.59 19.35 -19.66
N ALA A 42 -0.61 19.54 -18.34
CA ALA A 42 -1.46 18.79 -17.42
C ALA A 42 -2.95 18.90 -17.77
N ARG A 43 -3.41 20.09 -18.18
CA ARG A 43 -4.79 20.31 -18.66
C ARG A 43 -5.16 19.40 -19.84
N LEU A 44 -4.21 19.10 -20.73
CA LEU A 44 -4.42 18.19 -21.87
C LEU A 44 -4.56 16.73 -21.45
N LEU A 45 -3.99 16.35 -20.30
CA LEU A 45 -4.03 14.97 -19.79
C LEU A 45 -5.30 14.65 -19.02
N VAL A 46 -6.04 15.67 -18.56
CA VAL A 46 -7.19 15.42 -17.70
C VAL A 46 -8.32 14.60 -18.36
N PRO A 47 -8.65 14.77 -19.65
CA PRO A 47 -9.59 13.88 -20.32
C PRO A 47 -9.19 12.40 -20.30
N LEU A 48 -7.94 12.08 -19.96
CA LEU A 48 -7.41 10.71 -19.93
C LEU A 48 -7.36 10.12 -18.51
N ILE A 49 -7.84 10.82 -17.47
CA ILE A 49 -7.79 10.32 -16.08
C ILE A 49 -8.43 8.94 -15.95
N ASP A 50 -9.63 8.75 -16.49
CA ASP A 50 -10.33 7.47 -16.38
C ASP A 50 -9.55 6.35 -17.09
N THR A 51 -8.90 6.66 -18.22
CA THR A 51 -8.00 5.73 -18.91
C THR A 51 -6.78 5.39 -18.03
N PHE A 52 -6.17 6.36 -17.37
CA PHE A 52 -5.06 6.10 -16.45
C PHE A 52 -5.49 5.26 -15.23
N VAL A 53 -6.69 5.48 -14.71
CA VAL A 53 -7.23 4.69 -13.58
C VAL A 53 -7.48 3.24 -14.03
N GLN A 54 -8.07 3.04 -15.20
CA GLN A 54 -8.25 1.70 -15.78
C GLN A 54 -6.91 1.00 -16.01
N LEU A 55 -5.91 1.73 -16.52
CA LEU A 55 -4.55 1.20 -16.70
C LEU A 55 -3.91 0.81 -15.36
N LEU A 56 -4.12 1.62 -14.31
CA LEU A 56 -3.62 1.30 -12.96
C LEU A 56 -4.23 0.00 -12.44
N GLN A 57 -5.53 -0.20 -12.66
CA GLN A 57 -6.24 -1.42 -12.26
C GLN A 57 -5.77 -2.65 -13.06
N SER A 58 -5.50 -2.50 -14.36
CA SER A 58 -5.10 -3.63 -15.23
C SER A 58 -3.63 -4.01 -15.11
N SER A 59 -2.77 -3.08 -14.66
CA SER A 59 -1.32 -3.23 -14.69
C SER A 59 -0.69 -3.51 -13.31
N GLN A 60 -1.47 -3.95 -12.31
CA GLN A 60 -0.98 -4.14 -10.92
C GLN A 60 0.13 -5.20 -10.76
N ILE A 61 0.40 -6.02 -11.77
CA ILE A 61 1.47 -7.03 -11.72
C ILE A 61 2.83 -6.42 -12.12
N ASP A 62 2.84 -5.20 -12.67
CA ASP A 62 4.04 -4.49 -13.14
C ASP A 62 4.29 -3.24 -12.28
N ASP A 63 5.13 -3.40 -11.26
CA ASP A 63 5.45 -2.34 -10.29
C ASP A 63 5.96 -1.05 -10.95
N GLU A 64 6.76 -1.16 -12.01
CA GLU A 64 7.28 0.02 -12.71
C GLU A 64 6.13 0.79 -13.37
N PHE A 65 5.21 0.07 -14.01
CA PHE A 65 4.03 0.69 -14.61
C PHE A 65 3.12 1.36 -13.57
N VAL A 66 2.93 0.71 -12.42
CA VAL A 66 2.17 1.24 -11.28
C VAL A 66 2.83 2.52 -10.77
N VAL A 67 4.14 2.52 -10.50
CA VAL A 67 4.90 3.70 -10.04
C VAL A 67 4.76 4.86 -11.02
N GLN A 68 4.89 4.62 -12.34
CA GLN A 68 4.78 5.69 -13.33
C GLN A 68 3.36 6.26 -13.43
N LEU A 69 2.31 5.44 -13.32
CA LEU A 69 0.93 5.92 -13.27
C LEU A 69 0.66 6.74 -12.00
N LEU A 70 1.10 6.24 -10.84
CA LEU A 70 1.01 6.98 -9.58
C LEU A 70 1.74 8.32 -9.66
N TYR A 71 2.89 8.36 -10.34
CA TYR A 71 3.62 9.59 -10.59
C TYR A 71 2.81 10.58 -11.44
N VAL A 72 2.12 10.12 -12.50
CA VAL A 72 1.19 10.98 -13.27
C VAL A 72 0.14 11.61 -12.35
N PHE A 73 -0.54 10.80 -11.53
CA PHE A 73 -1.56 11.30 -10.60
C PHE A 73 -0.98 12.26 -9.57
N LEU A 74 0.20 11.96 -9.02
CA LEU A 74 0.91 12.85 -8.10
C LEU A 74 1.16 14.23 -8.73
N GLN A 75 1.62 14.28 -9.99
CA GLN A 75 1.84 15.54 -10.68
C GLN A 75 0.54 16.30 -10.95
N LEU A 76 -0.55 15.59 -11.29
CA LEU A 76 -1.86 16.21 -11.46
C LEU A 76 -2.43 16.77 -10.13
N LEU A 77 -2.26 16.05 -9.03
CA LEU A 77 -2.70 16.46 -7.69
C LEU A 77 -1.98 17.72 -7.20
N LYS A 78 -0.69 17.90 -7.54
CA LYS A 78 0.07 19.12 -7.23
C LYS A 78 -0.54 20.39 -7.82
N HIS A 79 -1.32 20.26 -8.91
CA HIS A 79 -2.06 21.38 -9.47
C HIS A 79 -3.41 21.51 -8.77
N LYS A 80 -3.53 22.47 -7.85
CA LYS A 80 -4.76 22.73 -7.09
C LYS A 80 -6.01 22.86 -7.97
N GLU A 81 -5.89 23.49 -9.14
CA GLU A 81 -6.98 23.62 -10.13
C GLU A 81 -7.50 22.27 -10.64
N LEU A 82 -6.62 21.28 -10.80
CA LEU A 82 -6.96 19.98 -11.38
C LEU A 82 -7.36 18.96 -10.31
N SER A 83 -6.81 19.11 -9.11
CA SER A 83 -7.00 18.21 -7.96
C SER A 83 -8.48 17.88 -7.68
N ALA A 84 -9.39 18.86 -7.78
CA ALA A 84 -10.80 18.66 -7.52
C ALA A 84 -11.46 17.62 -8.44
N ARG A 85 -10.94 17.44 -9.66
CA ARG A 85 -11.41 16.39 -10.59
C ARG A 85 -10.90 15.00 -10.24
N LEU A 86 -9.75 14.91 -9.58
CA LEU A 86 -9.17 13.64 -9.14
C LEU A 86 -9.78 13.16 -7.81
N MET A 87 -10.26 14.09 -6.99
CA MET A 87 -10.67 13.85 -5.60
C MET A 87 -12.19 13.93 -5.40
N THR A 88 -12.98 13.52 -6.39
CA THR A 88 -14.44 13.38 -6.22
C THR A 88 -14.75 12.39 -5.08
N GLN A 89 -15.88 12.55 -4.38
CA GLN A 89 -16.18 11.73 -3.20
C GLN A 89 -16.21 10.22 -3.49
N ASP A 90 -16.60 9.85 -4.72
CA ASP A 90 -16.65 8.48 -5.25
C ASP A 90 -15.44 8.16 -6.15
N SER A 91 -14.33 8.89 -5.98
CA SER A 91 -13.13 8.69 -6.78
C SER A 91 -12.55 7.30 -6.56
N ALA A 92 -12.63 6.45 -7.59
CA ALA A 92 -11.97 5.15 -7.63
C ALA A 92 -10.47 5.29 -7.42
N LEU A 93 -9.86 6.36 -7.95
CA LEU A 93 -8.44 6.66 -7.75
C LEU A 93 -8.08 6.80 -6.27
N GLY A 94 -8.89 7.53 -5.49
CA GLY A 94 -8.60 7.73 -4.08
C GLY A 94 -8.67 6.45 -3.26
N ALA A 95 -9.64 5.57 -3.55
CA ALA A 95 -9.71 4.24 -2.93
C ALA A 95 -8.49 3.39 -3.30
N HIS A 96 -8.11 3.35 -4.58
CA HIS A 96 -6.93 2.61 -5.01
C HIS A 96 -5.62 3.11 -4.40
N MET A 97 -5.44 4.43 -4.28
CA MET A 97 -4.24 5.00 -3.65
C MET A 97 -4.15 4.66 -2.16
N ILE A 98 -5.29 4.59 -1.46
CA ILE A 98 -5.35 4.12 -0.07
C ILE A 98 -4.95 2.64 0.01
N ASP A 99 -5.46 1.78 -0.88
CA ASP A 99 -5.09 0.37 -0.88
C ASP A 99 -3.58 0.17 -1.11
N LEU A 100 -3.00 0.97 -2.03
CA LEU A 100 -1.60 0.89 -2.42
C LEU A 100 -0.62 1.50 -1.39
N MET A 101 -1.10 2.19 -0.35
CA MET A 101 -0.20 2.78 0.65
C MET A 101 0.54 1.73 1.49
N HIS A 102 0.04 0.49 1.52
CA HIS A 102 0.64 -0.64 2.21
C HIS A 102 1.20 -1.69 1.23
N ASP A 103 1.46 -1.30 -0.02
CA ASP A 103 2.00 -2.19 -1.06
C ASP A 103 3.35 -2.81 -0.66
N ALA A 104 3.70 -3.97 -1.22
CA ALA A 104 4.99 -4.62 -0.94
C ALA A 104 6.19 -3.82 -1.47
N ASN A 105 6.03 -3.15 -2.62
CA ASN A 105 7.06 -2.36 -3.26
C ASN A 105 7.23 -0.99 -2.58
N ALA A 106 8.46 -0.68 -2.14
CA ALA A 106 8.75 0.56 -1.43
C ALA A 106 8.55 1.82 -2.29
N ALA A 107 8.81 1.77 -3.59
CA ALA A 107 8.63 2.89 -4.50
C ALA A 107 7.15 3.20 -4.72
N VAL A 108 6.30 2.17 -4.84
CA VAL A 108 4.84 2.32 -4.90
C VAL A 108 4.34 3.01 -3.65
N ARG A 109 4.73 2.52 -2.46
CA ARG A 109 4.36 3.14 -1.18
C ARG A 109 4.80 4.60 -1.09
N GLU A 110 6.04 4.90 -1.47
CA GLU A 110 6.58 6.27 -1.41
C GLU A 110 5.78 7.24 -2.29
N VAL A 111 5.48 6.87 -3.54
CA VAL A 111 4.72 7.74 -4.44
C VAL A 111 3.26 7.88 -3.98
N CYS A 112 2.64 6.79 -3.51
CA CYS A 112 1.30 6.81 -2.93
C CYS A 112 1.22 7.70 -1.69
N ASP A 113 2.13 7.57 -0.73
CA ASP A 113 2.14 8.38 0.48
C ASP A 113 2.28 9.86 0.17
N ASN A 114 3.12 10.22 -0.80
CA ASN A 114 3.24 11.60 -1.29
C ASN A 114 1.94 12.11 -1.94
N ALA A 115 1.25 11.27 -2.71
CA ALA A 115 -0.01 11.64 -3.34
C ALA A 115 -1.12 11.82 -2.30
N LEU A 116 -1.26 10.88 -1.36
CA LEU A 116 -2.23 10.93 -0.27
C LEU A 116 -2.00 12.13 0.65
N LEU A 117 -0.75 12.51 0.91
CA LEU A 117 -0.42 13.72 1.66
C LEU A 117 -1.02 14.97 0.99
N ILE A 118 -0.77 15.15 -0.31
CA ILE A 118 -1.30 16.29 -1.08
C ILE A 118 -2.84 16.27 -1.12
N MET A 119 -3.45 15.08 -1.27
CA MET A 119 -4.90 14.94 -1.20
C MET A 119 -5.46 15.43 0.14
N GLY A 120 -4.82 15.04 1.25
CA GLY A 120 -5.20 15.47 2.59
C GLY A 120 -5.03 16.98 2.82
N GLU A 121 -4.00 17.59 2.22
CA GLU A 121 -3.81 19.05 2.25
C GLU A 121 -4.93 19.80 1.50
N HIS A 122 -5.46 19.19 0.45
CA HIS A 122 -6.47 19.82 -0.41
C HIS A 122 -7.91 19.58 0.05
N SER A 123 -8.15 18.53 0.85
CA SER A 123 -9.48 18.15 1.33
C SER A 123 -9.44 17.54 2.72
N GLU A 124 -10.12 18.18 3.68
CA GLU A 124 -10.26 17.70 5.05
C GLU A 124 -10.98 16.34 5.12
N ASP A 125 -11.95 16.11 4.22
CA ASP A 125 -12.66 14.83 4.15
C ASP A 125 -11.72 13.68 3.73
N TRP A 126 -10.86 13.92 2.75
CA TRP A 126 -9.84 12.96 2.36
C TRP A 126 -8.80 12.77 3.46
N ALA A 127 -8.37 13.85 4.14
CA ALA A 127 -7.46 13.74 5.29
C ALA A 127 -8.02 12.82 6.39
N LYS A 128 -9.31 12.97 6.72
CA LYS A 128 -9.99 12.09 7.70
C LYS A 128 -10.07 10.65 7.23
N ARG A 129 -10.41 10.41 5.96
CA ARG A 129 -10.46 9.05 5.37
C ARG A 129 -9.09 8.38 5.43
N ILE A 130 -8.04 9.06 4.98
CA ILE A 130 -6.66 8.55 4.98
C ILE A 130 -6.17 8.24 6.40
N ALA A 131 -6.40 9.16 7.35
CA ALA A 131 -6.02 8.94 8.74
C ALA A 131 -6.79 7.75 9.36
N GLY A 132 -8.07 7.60 9.03
CA GLY A 132 -8.88 6.47 9.45
C GLY A 132 -8.34 5.13 8.96
N GLU A 133 -7.93 5.04 7.70
CA GLU A 133 -7.37 3.81 7.14
C GLU A 133 -5.98 3.48 7.70
N ARG A 134 -5.11 4.49 7.90
CA ARG A 134 -3.84 4.30 8.62
C ARG A 134 -4.05 3.75 10.03
N PHE A 135 -5.04 4.28 10.75
CA PHE A 135 -5.37 3.83 12.09
C PHE A 135 -5.88 2.37 12.10
N LYS A 136 -6.80 2.03 11.19
CA LYS A 136 -7.30 0.65 11.05
C LYS A 136 -6.18 -0.33 10.74
N TRP A 137 -5.30 0.04 9.81
CA TRP A 137 -4.20 -0.84 9.40
C TRP A 137 -3.19 -1.05 10.54
N HIS A 138 -2.80 0.01 11.26
CA HIS A 138 -1.93 -0.10 12.43
C HIS A 138 -2.53 -1.03 13.51
N ASN A 139 -3.82 -0.88 13.80
CA ASN A 139 -4.49 -1.73 14.77
C ASN A 139 -4.59 -3.18 14.30
N ALA A 140 -4.82 -3.42 13.01
CA ALA A 140 -4.85 -4.77 12.44
C ALA A 140 -3.48 -5.46 12.58
N GLN A 141 -2.39 -4.74 12.31
CA GLN A 141 -1.04 -5.28 12.53
C GLN A 141 -0.77 -5.58 14.00
N TRP A 142 -1.18 -4.69 14.91
CA TRP A 142 -1.01 -4.91 16.35
C TRP A 142 -1.77 -6.14 16.84
N LEU A 143 -3.02 -6.31 16.38
CA LEU A 143 -3.83 -7.50 16.70
C LEU A 143 -3.15 -8.79 16.21
N GLU A 144 -2.60 -8.79 14.99
CA GLU A 144 -1.86 -9.95 14.46
C GLU A 144 -0.64 -10.30 15.34
N MET A 145 0.09 -9.31 15.86
CA MET A 145 1.22 -9.55 16.74
C MET A 145 0.79 -10.17 18.07
N VAL A 146 -0.26 -9.62 18.71
CA VAL A 146 -0.78 -10.13 19.99
C VAL A 146 -1.28 -11.57 19.85
N GLU A 147 -1.98 -11.90 18.77
CA GLU A 147 -2.46 -13.26 18.52
C GLU A 147 -1.32 -14.27 18.31
N ARG A 148 -0.19 -13.83 17.75
CA ARG A 148 1.00 -14.70 17.56
C ARG A 148 1.73 -14.94 18.89
N ASP A 149 1.84 -13.93 19.74
CA ASP A 149 2.48 -14.02 21.05
C ASP A 149 1.67 -14.92 22.02
N ASP A 150 0.33 -14.86 21.98
CA ASP A 150 -0.56 -15.75 22.74
C ASP A 150 -0.43 -17.24 22.34
N HIS A 151 0.04 -17.52 21.12
CA HIS A 151 0.28 -18.87 20.64
C HIS A 151 1.72 -19.37 20.88
N GLU A 152 2.68 -18.50 21.20
CA GLU A 152 4.04 -18.86 21.61
C GLU A 152 4.18 -19.12 23.12
N PHE A 153 3.18 -18.76 23.93
CA PHE A 153 3.01 -19.29 25.28
C PHE A 153 2.59 -20.76 25.22
N ALA A 154 3.56 -21.64 24.93
CA ALA A 154 3.45 -23.05 25.30
C ALA A 154 3.06 -23.12 26.79
N PRO A 155 2.09 -23.97 27.18
CA PRO A 155 1.79 -24.14 28.59
C PRO A 155 3.10 -24.54 29.28
N TYR A 156 3.58 -23.68 30.18
CA TYR A 156 4.54 -24.13 31.17
C TYR A 156 3.86 -25.32 31.86
N ASP A 157 4.37 -26.53 31.66
CA ASP A 157 3.98 -27.67 32.47
C ASP A 157 4.20 -27.26 33.92
N ASP A 158 3.10 -27.15 34.67
CA ASP A 158 3.04 -26.85 36.11
C ASP A 158 3.70 -27.96 36.97
N GLU A 159 4.60 -28.77 36.40
CA GLU A 159 5.19 -29.94 37.06
C GLU A 159 6.58 -29.70 37.68
N ASP A 160 7.18 -28.51 37.59
CA ASP A 160 8.54 -28.27 38.13
C ASP A 160 8.70 -27.08 39.10
N PHE A 161 7.63 -26.38 39.48
CA PHE A 161 7.75 -25.25 40.44
C PHE A 161 7.74 -25.67 41.93
N GLY A 162 7.72 -26.97 42.23
CA GLY A 162 7.54 -27.50 43.58
C GLY A 162 8.76 -28.17 44.22
N ALA A 163 9.85 -28.40 43.49
CA ALA A 163 10.94 -29.25 43.97
C ALA A 163 12.07 -28.51 44.71
N ASP A 164 12.22 -27.19 44.53
CA ASP A 164 13.41 -26.45 44.99
C ASP A 164 13.15 -25.46 46.15
N PHE A 165 11.91 -25.29 46.60
CA PHE A 165 11.60 -24.51 47.81
C PHE A 165 11.57 -25.39 49.06
N ASN A 166 12.75 -25.82 49.50
CA ASN A 166 12.92 -26.42 50.82
C ASN A 166 12.70 -25.33 51.90
N PHE A 167 11.46 -25.18 52.36
CA PHE A 167 11.02 -24.22 53.38
C PHE A 167 11.71 -24.39 54.76
N ASP A 168 12.46 -25.47 54.95
CA ASP A 168 13.11 -25.81 56.21
C ASP A 168 14.46 -25.09 56.46
N THR A 169 14.87 -24.15 55.60
CA THR A 169 16.15 -23.40 55.76
C THR A 169 15.92 -21.91 56.01
N PHE A 170 14.88 -21.54 56.75
CA PHE A 170 14.79 -20.20 57.32
C PHE A 170 15.60 -20.18 58.63
N ASP A 171 16.87 -19.80 58.53
CA ASP A 171 17.70 -19.51 59.70
C ASP A 171 17.01 -18.43 60.54
N ASN A 172 16.72 -18.80 61.80
CA ASN A 172 16.11 -17.95 62.82
C ASN A 172 17.10 -16.90 63.37
N ASP A 173 17.70 -16.08 62.51
CA ASP A 173 18.69 -15.08 62.94
C ASP A 173 18.17 -13.63 62.88
N PHE A 174 16.86 -13.44 62.77
CA PHE A 174 16.25 -12.11 62.91
C PHE A 174 15.99 -11.80 64.39
N ASP A 175 16.99 -11.24 65.07
CA ASP A 175 16.83 -10.74 66.44
C ASP A 175 16.01 -9.44 66.47
N ILE A 176 14.78 -9.57 66.96
CA ILE A 176 13.77 -8.50 67.05
C ILE A 176 14.10 -7.47 68.14
N ASN A 177 15.19 -7.65 68.90
CA ASN A 177 15.60 -6.75 69.98
C ASN A 177 16.81 -5.86 69.68
N GLU A 178 17.33 -5.85 68.45
CA GLU A 178 18.38 -4.91 68.09
C GLU A 178 17.80 -3.48 68.02
N LYS A 179 17.96 -2.74 69.12
CA LYS A 179 17.58 -1.33 69.18
C LYS A 179 18.48 -0.53 68.24
N LEU A 180 17.91 -0.09 67.13
CA LEU A 180 18.46 0.97 66.28
C LEU A 180 18.46 2.31 67.05
N PHE A 181 19.55 2.59 67.76
CA PHE A 181 20.00 3.94 68.12
C PHE A 181 21.52 4.01 68.10
#